data_AF-A0A7S2DVA1-F1
#
_entry.id   AF-A0A7S2DVA1-F1
#
_cell.length_a   1.000
_cell.length_b   1.000
_cell.length_c   1.000
_cell.angle_alpha   90.00
_cell.angle_beta   90.00
_cell.angle_gamma   90.00
#
_symmetry.space_group_name_H-M   'P 1'
#
loop_
_entity.id
_entity.type
_entity.pdbx_description
1 polymer ?
#
loop_
_entity_poly.entity_id
_entity_poly.type
_entity_poly.pdbx_seq_one_letter_code
_entity_poly.pdbx_strand_id
1 'polypeptide(L)'
;EQQKLLQAAKSVADVVEELHDRSSFDLLSEFARSRCFFLASASHRWLFPRCSCVVHHGGAGTTHAVLAAGVPCVLTPIAWDQWQWAEVVERLAVGHGFKQHLRHVTSGALAGA
;
A
#
# COMPACT_ATOMS: atom_id res chain seq x y z
N GLU A 1 10.39 -16.69 18.94
CA GLU A 1 9.32 -16.96 17.95
C GLU A 1 9.02 -15.79 17.02
N GLN A 2 8.78 -14.57 17.52
CA GLN A 2 8.58 -13.37 16.67
C GLN A 2 9.75 -13.07 15.71
N GLN A 3 10.99 -13.35 16.10
CA GLN A 3 12.17 -13.10 15.27
C GLN A 3 12.34 -14.07 14.09
N LYS A 4 11.75 -15.27 14.17
CA LYS A 4 11.71 -16.24 13.05
C LYS A 4 10.63 -15.89 12.03
N LEU A 5 9.55 -15.23 12.44
CA LEU A 5 8.51 -14.69 11.54
C LEU A 5 8.99 -13.46 10.76
N LEU A 6 9.89 -12.66 11.35
CA LEU A 6 10.56 -11.53 10.69
C LEU A 6 11.59 -11.96 9.64
N GLN A 7 12.27 -13.11 9.83
CA GLN A 7 13.25 -13.64 8.85
C GLN A 7 12.60 -14.39 7.68
N ALA A 8 11.33 -14.78 7.78
CA ALA A 8 10.64 -15.54 6.74
C ALA A 8 10.01 -14.65 5.65
N ALA A 9 10.07 -13.33 5.75
CA ALA A 9 9.68 -12.43 4.67
C ALA A 9 10.92 -12.16 3.81
N LYS A 10 11.03 -12.84 2.65
CA LYS A 10 11.86 -12.33 1.55
C LYS A 10 11.55 -10.84 1.40
N SER A 11 12.58 -10.01 1.30
CA SER A 11 12.40 -8.56 1.23
C SER A 11 11.54 -8.23 0.00
N VAL A 12 10.79 -7.13 0.04
CA VAL A 12 10.03 -6.69 -1.14
C VAL A 12 10.97 -6.48 -2.33
N ALA A 13 12.24 -6.12 -2.09
CA ALA A 13 13.26 -6.02 -3.14
C ALA A 13 13.58 -7.38 -3.77
N ASP A 14 13.66 -8.45 -2.97
CA ASP A 14 13.93 -9.82 -3.46
C ASP A 14 12.79 -10.31 -4.38
N VAL A 15 11.55 -9.94 -4.05
CA VAL A 15 10.38 -10.28 -4.87
C VAL A 15 10.35 -9.47 -6.16
N VAL A 16 10.85 -8.23 -6.16
CA VAL A 16 10.85 -7.35 -7.33
C VAL A 16 11.90 -7.76 -8.38
N GLU A 17 13.06 -8.26 -7.97
CA GLU A 17 14.12 -8.71 -8.89
C GLU A 17 13.72 -9.95 -9.71
N GLU A 18 12.84 -10.80 -9.19
CA GLU A 18 12.46 -12.10 -9.77
C GLU A 18 11.40 -11.99 -10.90
N LEU A 19 10.91 -10.79 -11.27
CA LEU A 19 9.64 -10.57 -11.99
C LEU A 19 9.64 -10.46 -13.55
N HIS A 20 10.63 -10.97 -14.27
CA HIS A 20 10.72 -10.77 -15.75
C HIS A 20 10.27 -11.95 -16.66
N ASP A 21 9.70 -13.07 -16.16
CA ASP A 21 9.26 -14.24 -16.95
C ASP A 21 7.86 -14.76 -16.53
N ARG A 22 7.19 -15.62 -17.32
CA ARG A 22 5.93 -16.29 -16.93
C ARG A 22 6.07 -17.10 -15.63
N SER A 23 7.24 -17.68 -15.37
CA SER A 23 7.56 -18.30 -14.07
C SER A 23 7.39 -17.31 -12.91
N SER A 24 7.63 -16.03 -13.15
CA SER A 24 7.45 -14.96 -12.19
C SER A 24 5.99 -14.67 -11.85
N PHE A 25 5.05 -14.89 -12.77
CA PHE A 25 3.63 -14.69 -12.49
C PHE A 25 3.09 -15.76 -11.52
N ASP A 26 3.55 -17.01 -11.68
CA ASP A 26 3.18 -18.09 -10.78
C ASP A 26 3.76 -17.87 -9.39
N LEU A 27 5.03 -17.44 -9.30
CA LEU A 27 5.67 -17.05 -8.04
C LEU A 27 4.95 -15.88 -7.36
N LEU A 28 4.58 -14.83 -8.12
CA LEU A 28 3.83 -13.70 -7.58
C LEU A 28 2.45 -14.12 -7.09
N SER A 29 1.79 -15.02 -7.82
CA SER A 29 0.48 -15.56 -7.46
C SER A 29 0.54 -16.40 -6.19
N GLU A 30 1.56 -17.25 -6.03
CA GLU A 30 1.78 -18.04 -4.81
C GLU A 30 2.14 -17.15 -3.62
N PHE A 31 3.01 -16.15 -3.84
CA PHE A 31 3.32 -15.15 -2.84
C PHE A 31 2.07 -14.40 -2.39
N ALA A 32 1.26 -13.90 -3.33
CA ALA A 32 0.01 -13.22 -3.04
C ALA A 32 -0.96 -14.13 -2.26
N ARG A 33 -1.08 -15.41 -2.63
CA ARG A 33 -1.95 -16.35 -1.88
C ARG A 33 -1.50 -16.58 -0.44
N SER A 34 -0.20 -16.57 -0.18
CA SER A 34 0.36 -16.78 1.16
C SER A 34 0.46 -15.52 2.01
N ARG A 35 0.43 -14.33 1.38
CA ARG A 35 0.64 -13.03 2.06
C ARG A 35 -0.53 -12.07 1.98
N CYS A 36 -1.44 -12.26 1.04
CA CYS A 36 -2.62 -11.41 0.86
C CYS A 36 -3.86 -12.14 1.37
N PHE A 37 -4.54 -11.49 2.31
CA PHE A 37 -5.84 -11.92 2.77
C PHE A 37 -6.91 -11.01 2.17
N PHE A 38 -7.78 -11.59 1.34
CA PHE A 38 -8.84 -10.85 0.66
C PHE A 38 -10.12 -10.87 1.49
N LEU A 39 -10.70 -9.69 1.70
CA LEU A 39 -11.95 -9.51 2.45
C LEU A 39 -12.99 -8.85 1.56
N ALA A 40 -14.24 -9.28 1.66
CA ALA A 40 -15.35 -8.64 0.96
C ALA A 40 -15.63 -7.25 1.54
N SER A 41 -15.59 -7.12 2.88
CA SER A 41 -15.70 -5.83 3.57
C SER A 41 -15.17 -5.94 5.00
N ALA A 42 -14.77 -4.80 5.56
CA ALA A 42 -14.44 -4.64 6.97
C ALA A 42 -14.66 -3.17 7.37
N SER A 43 -14.95 -2.93 8.64
CA SER A 43 -15.02 -1.55 9.15
C SER A 43 -13.61 -0.93 9.18
N HIS A 44 -13.41 0.20 8.50
CA HIS A 44 -12.15 0.95 8.56
C HIS A 44 -11.77 1.33 10.00
N ARG A 45 -12.75 1.74 10.82
CA ARG A 45 -12.55 2.11 12.22
C ARG A 45 -12.00 0.94 13.06
N TRP A 46 -12.38 -0.28 12.72
CA TRP A 46 -11.83 -1.46 13.37
C TRP A 46 -10.51 -1.89 12.74
N LEU A 47 -10.41 -1.94 11.41
CA LEU A 47 -9.25 -2.50 10.73
C LEU A 47 -8.01 -1.59 10.81
N PHE A 48 -8.14 -0.30 10.49
CA PHE A 48 -6.98 0.58 10.28
C PHE A 48 -6.07 0.76 11.50
N PRO A 49 -6.59 0.87 12.76
CA PRO A 49 -5.72 0.94 13.93
C PRO A 49 -4.84 -0.32 14.16
N ARG A 50 -5.09 -1.40 13.42
CA ARG A 50 -4.33 -2.66 13.47
C ARG A 50 -3.37 -2.81 12.28
N CYS A 51 -3.35 -1.86 11.36
CA CYS A 51 -2.49 -1.86 10.19
C CYS A 51 -1.21 -1.06 10.46
N SER A 52 -0.08 -1.51 9.92
CA SER A 52 1.17 -0.72 9.96
C SER A 52 1.17 0.44 8.95
N CYS A 53 0.44 0.29 7.83
CA CYS A 53 0.17 1.34 6.87
C CYS A 53 -1.10 1.02 6.08
N VAL A 54 -1.62 2.02 5.36
CA VAL A 54 -2.76 1.85 4.45
C VAL A 54 -2.45 2.42 3.08
N VAL A 55 -2.55 1.60 2.04
CA VAL A 55 -2.43 2.04 0.64
C VAL A 55 -3.83 2.15 0.05
N HIS A 56 -4.19 3.31 -0.50
CA HIS A 56 -5.51 3.50 -1.13
C HIS A 56 -5.49 4.62 -2.17
N HIS A 57 -6.54 4.75 -2.96
CA HIS A 57 -6.59 5.72 -4.05
C HIS A 57 -6.79 7.19 -3.60
N GLY A 58 -6.84 7.51 -2.31
CA GLY A 58 -7.00 8.89 -1.82
C GLY A 58 -8.44 9.44 -1.76
N GLY A 59 -9.47 8.60 -1.82
CA GLY A 59 -10.85 9.06 -1.62
C GLY A 59 -11.05 9.68 -0.23
N ALA A 60 -11.73 10.83 -0.16
CA ALA A 60 -11.86 11.65 1.05
C ALA A 60 -12.20 10.85 2.32
N GLY A 61 -13.24 10.00 2.27
CA GLY A 61 -13.69 9.23 3.44
C GLY A 61 -12.64 8.24 3.96
N THR A 62 -11.93 7.56 3.07
CA THR A 62 -10.85 6.64 3.45
C THR A 62 -9.64 7.41 3.97
N THR A 63 -9.27 8.53 3.34
CA THR A 63 -8.19 9.40 3.82
C THR A 63 -8.44 9.84 5.26
N HIS A 64 -9.63 10.37 5.55
CA HIS A 64 -10.00 10.78 6.91
C HIS A 64 -9.98 9.61 7.89
N ALA A 65 -10.45 8.43 7.49
CA ALA A 65 -10.44 7.25 8.35
C ALA A 65 -9.02 6.79 8.71
N VAL A 66 -8.09 6.85 7.76
CA VAL A 66 -6.67 6.53 8.01
C VAL A 66 -6.02 7.56 8.92
N LEU A 67 -6.22 8.86 8.64
CA LEU A 67 -5.71 9.94 9.47
C LEU A 67 -6.23 9.85 10.90
N ALA A 68 -7.52 9.53 11.08
CA ALA A 68 -8.12 9.31 12.40
C ALA A 68 -7.58 8.06 13.11
N ALA A 69 -7.14 7.04 12.37
CA ALA A 69 -6.48 5.87 12.93
C ALA A 69 -5.00 6.14 13.32
N GLY A 70 -4.42 7.25 12.87
CA GLY A 70 -3.05 7.64 13.20
C GLY A 70 -1.98 6.74 12.57
N VAL A 71 -2.29 6.11 11.42
CA VAL A 71 -1.38 5.21 10.71
C VAL A 71 -0.87 5.85 9.41
N PRO A 72 0.39 5.59 8.99
CA PRO A 72 0.91 6.08 7.72
C PRO A 72 0.08 5.61 6.53
N CYS A 73 0.00 6.42 5.47
CA CYS A 73 -0.70 6.05 4.24
C CYS A 73 0.09 6.34 2.97
N VAL A 74 -0.25 5.58 1.92
CA VAL A 74 0.22 5.82 0.55
C VAL A 74 -1.01 6.04 -0.34
N LEU A 75 -1.11 7.23 -0.93
CA LEU A 75 -2.22 7.59 -1.80
C LEU A 75 -1.83 7.41 -3.26
N THR A 76 -2.61 6.62 -4.00
CA THR A 76 -2.42 6.36 -5.44
C THR A 76 -3.61 6.88 -6.26
N PRO A 77 -3.68 8.19 -6.55
CA PRO A 77 -4.86 8.80 -7.15
C PRO A 77 -5.22 8.26 -8.54
N ILE A 78 -6.52 8.24 -8.82
CA ILE A 78 -7.14 7.81 -10.07
C ILE A 78 -8.05 8.91 -10.63
N ALA A 79 -8.83 9.59 -9.77
CA ALA A 79 -9.82 10.58 -10.21
C ALA A 79 -10.21 11.60 -9.12
N TRP A 80 -10.89 12.68 -9.53
CA TRP A 80 -11.53 13.67 -8.66
C TRP A 80 -10.57 14.35 -7.66
N ASP A 81 -10.95 14.41 -6.39
CA ASP A 81 -10.29 15.12 -5.30
C ASP A 81 -9.09 14.34 -4.71
N GLN A 82 -8.78 13.17 -5.25
CA GLN A 82 -7.78 12.26 -4.71
C GLN A 82 -6.37 12.86 -4.69
N TRP A 83 -6.00 13.65 -5.70
CA TRP A 83 -4.71 14.35 -5.71
C TRP A 83 -4.61 15.46 -4.65
N GLN A 84 -5.73 16.11 -4.36
CA GLN A 84 -5.77 17.14 -3.32
C GLN A 84 -5.56 16.51 -1.94
N TRP A 85 -6.13 15.32 -1.70
CA TRP A 85 -5.88 14.55 -0.48
C TRP A 85 -4.46 14.00 -0.41
N ALA A 86 -3.88 13.56 -1.54
CA ALA A 86 -2.47 13.20 -1.62
C ALA A 86 -1.57 14.37 -1.20
N GLU A 87 -1.84 15.57 -1.69
CA GLU A 87 -1.12 16.79 -1.28
C GLU A 87 -1.31 17.13 0.20
N VAL A 88 -2.51 16.93 0.75
CA VAL A 88 -2.77 17.13 2.18
C VAL A 88 -1.94 16.18 3.03
N VAL A 89 -1.91 14.89 2.69
CA VAL A 89 -1.14 13.86 3.41
C VAL A 89 0.36 14.17 3.39
N GLU A 90 0.90 14.53 2.23
CA GLU A 90 2.30 14.97 2.07
C GLU A 90 2.60 16.20 2.94
N ARG A 91 1.76 17.23 2.86
CA ARG A 91 1.94 18.47 3.61
C ARG A 91 1.89 18.27 5.12
N LEU A 92 1.11 17.29 5.60
CA LEU A 92 1.04 16.93 7.01
C LEU A 92 2.15 15.98 7.45
N ALA A 93 3.00 15.49 6.54
CA ALA A 93 4.05 14.51 6.79
C ALA A 93 3.53 13.22 7.46
N VAL A 94 2.34 12.76 7.06
CA VAL A 94 1.66 11.56 7.60
C VAL A 94 1.55 10.42 6.58
N GLY A 95 2.24 10.54 5.45
CA GLY A 95 2.23 9.54 4.39
C GLY A 95 2.82 10.08 3.08
N HIS A 96 2.72 9.26 2.04
CA HIS A 96 3.13 9.62 0.69
C HIS A 96 1.92 9.76 -0.24
N GLY A 97 1.94 10.75 -1.11
CA GLY A 97 0.88 11.04 -2.06
C GLY A 97 1.39 11.16 -3.48
N PHE A 98 1.04 10.21 -4.34
CA PHE A 98 1.45 10.28 -5.75
C PHE A 98 0.78 11.45 -6.47
N LYS A 99 1.58 12.21 -7.23
CA LYS A 99 1.09 13.33 -8.06
C LYS A 99 0.57 12.85 -9.41
N GLN A 100 1.12 11.74 -9.91
CA GLN A 100 0.70 11.10 -11.14
C GLN A 100 -0.51 10.19 -10.93
N HIS A 101 -1.25 9.94 -12.01
CA HIS A 101 -2.30 8.93 -12.03
C HIS A 101 -1.72 7.52 -11.77
N LEU A 102 -2.43 6.67 -11.01
CA LEU A 102 -1.99 5.33 -10.58
C LEU A 102 -1.34 4.50 -11.70
N ARG A 103 -1.91 4.51 -12.90
CA ARG A 103 -1.37 3.80 -14.07
C ARG A 103 0.07 4.17 -14.48
N HIS A 104 0.58 5.30 -14.00
CA HIS A 104 1.96 5.76 -14.24
C HIS A 104 2.86 5.61 -13.00
N VAL A 105 2.33 5.07 -11.90
CA VAL A 105 3.13 4.72 -10.72
C VAL A 105 3.84 3.41 -11.01
N THR A 106 5.17 3.42 -10.92
CA THR A 106 6.02 2.24 -11.12
C THR A 106 6.45 1.66 -9.77
N SER A 107 6.91 0.40 -9.77
CA SER A 107 7.50 -0.22 -8.58
C SER A 107 8.71 0.57 -8.05
N GLY A 108 9.54 1.13 -8.94
CA GLY A 108 10.66 1.98 -8.57
C GLY A 108 10.23 3.29 -7.90
N ALA A 109 9.17 3.94 -8.42
CA ALA A 109 8.60 5.12 -7.79
C ALA A 109 7.99 4.81 -6.40
N LEU A 110 7.40 3.62 -6.24
CA LEU A 110 6.86 3.16 -4.96
C LEU A 110 7.94 2.79 -3.95
N ALA A 111 9.05 2.19 -4.38
CA ALA A 111 10.15 1.82 -3.50
C ALA A 111 10.92 3.03 -2.96
N GLY A 112 10.86 4.18 -3.66
CA GLY A 112 11.49 5.43 -3.24
C GLY A 112 10.61 6.36 -2.42
N ALA A 113 9.36 5.96 -2.12
CA ALA A 113 8.41 6.69 -1.30
C ALA A 113 8.57 6.33 0.18
#